data_AF-E4Y211-F1
#
_entry.id   AF-E4Y211-F1
#
_cell.length_a   1.000
_cell.length_b   1.000
_cell.length_c   1.000
_cell.angle_alpha   90.00
_cell.angle_beta   90.00
_cell.angle_gamma   90.00
#
_symmetry.space_group_name_H-M   'P 1'
#
loop_
_entity.id
_entity.type
_entity.pdbx_description
1 polymer ?
#
loop_
_entity_poly.entity_id
_entity_poly.type
_entity_poly.pdbx_seq_one_letter_code
_entity_poly.pdbx_strand_id
1 'polypeptide(L)'
;MDLSTMNIKLERGEYEEPWGFIQDMWLMFENAWLYNKKNSRVYRMCTKLKEEFLRMAEPAMRRNGFCCAQSLTWTALPLCCFGKTTCTISVGSWYYCYENDGTSGQSIPMNVPGPQFSEKIYYCEKCFGDGKGDTIATSSDPDNPSLQPKSKFTKNKNDTRDFEPFQKCKRCGRKNHQICVLYKKEIWKDFICDFCQDNTSKRRKKNLFTAENLPETELSKFIESKVNGFITGKII
;
A
#
# COMPACT_ATOMS: atom_id res chain seq x y z
N MET A 1 5.63 4.34 -22.85
CA MET A 1 4.22 4.79 -22.85
C MET A 1 4.20 6.29 -23.04
N ASP A 2 3.37 6.78 -23.95
CA ASP A 2 3.25 8.17 -24.34
C ASP A 2 1.85 8.46 -24.88
N LEU A 3 1.50 9.75 -25.04
CA LEU A 3 0.17 10.18 -25.46
C LEU A 3 -0.24 9.65 -26.84
N SER A 4 0.68 9.55 -27.80
CA SER A 4 0.35 9.06 -29.15
C SER A 4 0.00 7.58 -29.13
N THR A 5 0.77 6.78 -28.38
CA THR A 5 0.47 5.36 -28.15
C THR A 5 -0.90 5.19 -27.50
N MET A 6 -1.21 5.95 -26.43
CA MET A 6 -2.51 5.86 -25.76
C MET A 6 -3.67 6.31 -26.66
N ASN A 7 -3.47 7.31 -27.52
CA ASN A 7 -4.48 7.74 -28.49
C ASN A 7 -4.81 6.61 -29.48
N ILE A 8 -3.80 5.93 -30.02
CA ILE A 8 -3.98 4.78 -30.92
C ILE A 8 -4.74 3.65 -30.21
N LYS A 9 -4.38 3.34 -28.95
CA LYS A 9 -5.07 2.32 -28.15
C LYS A 9 -6.54 2.67 -27.92
N LEU A 10 -6.86 3.95 -27.67
CA LEU A 10 -8.23 4.44 -27.55
C LEU A 10 -9.00 4.30 -28.87
N GLU A 11 -8.43 4.76 -29.99
CA GLU A 11 -9.06 4.70 -31.32
C GLU A 11 -9.34 3.27 -31.77
N ARG A 12 -8.47 2.33 -31.39
CA ARG A 12 -8.61 0.90 -31.68
C ARG A 12 -9.51 0.15 -30.69
N GLY A 13 -9.98 0.81 -29.63
CA GLY A 13 -10.79 0.16 -28.59
C GLY A 13 -10.03 -0.90 -27.80
N GLU A 14 -8.71 -0.77 -27.66
CA GLU A 14 -7.85 -1.74 -26.95
C GLU A 14 -8.03 -1.70 -25.42
N TYR A 15 -8.74 -0.69 -24.89
CA TYR A 15 -9.07 -0.61 -23.47
C TYR A 15 -10.45 -1.21 -23.18
N GLU A 16 -10.47 -2.39 -22.57
CA GLU A 16 -11.72 -3.05 -22.14
C GLU A 16 -12.48 -2.25 -21.06
N GLU A 17 -11.74 -1.59 -20.17
CA GLU A 17 -12.30 -0.74 -19.12
C GLU A 17 -11.42 0.51 -18.89
N PRO A 18 -11.99 1.61 -18.34
CA PRO A 18 -11.27 2.86 -18.14
C PRO A 18 -9.97 2.75 -17.34
N TRP A 19 -9.88 1.78 -16.41
CA TRP A 19 -8.67 1.57 -15.61
C TRP A 19 -7.43 1.27 -16.44
N GLY A 20 -7.57 0.63 -17.61
CA GLY A 20 -6.42 0.39 -18.50
C GLY A 20 -5.82 1.70 -19.02
N PHE A 21 -6.66 2.66 -19.39
CA PHE A 21 -6.21 4.00 -19.79
C PHE A 21 -5.59 4.77 -18.61
N ILE A 22 -6.23 4.69 -17.43
CA ILE A 22 -5.67 5.31 -16.20
C ILE A 22 -4.27 4.75 -15.90
N GLN A 23 -4.08 3.44 -16.00
CA GLN A 23 -2.79 2.78 -15.78
C GLN A 23 -1.71 3.25 -16.75
N ASP A 24 -2.02 3.38 -18.03
CA ASP A 24 -1.05 3.86 -19.03
C ASP A 24 -0.68 5.34 -18.82
N MET A 25 -1.65 6.18 -18.42
CA MET A 25 -1.39 7.58 -18.05
C MET A 25 -0.42 7.66 -16.86
N TRP A 26 -0.64 6.85 -15.82
CA TRP A 26 0.26 6.79 -14.67
C TRP A 26 1.64 6.23 -15.03
N LEU A 27 1.71 5.19 -15.87
CA LEU A 27 2.97 4.66 -16.38
C LEU A 27 3.77 5.72 -17.15
N MET A 28 3.12 6.54 -17.97
CA MET A 28 3.77 7.66 -18.64
C MET A 28 4.35 8.66 -17.63
N PHE A 29 3.58 9.02 -16.59
CA PHE A 29 4.06 9.94 -15.56
C PHE A 29 5.24 9.37 -14.76
N GLU A 30 5.14 8.11 -14.35
CA GLU A 30 6.17 7.43 -13.58
C GLU A 30 7.48 7.28 -14.36
N ASN A 31 7.41 6.92 -15.64
CA ASN A 31 8.59 6.87 -16.51
C ASN A 31 9.26 8.24 -16.62
N ALA A 32 8.47 9.31 -16.78
CA ALA A 32 9.00 10.67 -16.86
C ALA A 32 9.65 11.10 -15.54
N TRP A 33 9.04 10.81 -14.39
CA TRP A 33 9.60 11.14 -13.08
C TRP A 33 10.83 10.29 -12.71
N LEU A 34 10.87 9.03 -13.15
CA LEU A 34 12.00 8.13 -12.89
C LEU A 34 13.24 8.55 -13.68
N TYR A 35 13.08 8.91 -14.96
CA TYR A 35 14.19 9.27 -15.83
C TYR A 35 14.74 10.69 -15.55
N ASN A 36 13.87 11.63 -15.18
CA ASN A 36 14.22 13.03 -15.08
C ASN A 36 14.43 13.50 -13.64
N LYS A 37 15.45 14.33 -13.39
CA LYS A 37 15.66 14.95 -12.07
C LYS A 37 14.50 15.87 -11.68
N LYS A 38 14.16 15.94 -10.39
CA LYS A 38 13.04 16.75 -9.85
C LYS A 38 13.04 18.22 -10.27
N ASN A 39 14.22 18.82 -10.44
CA ASN A 39 14.40 20.22 -10.85
C ASN A 39 14.37 20.44 -12.38
N SER A 40 14.33 19.38 -13.17
CA SER A 40 14.29 19.48 -14.63
C SER A 40 12.97 20.08 -15.13
N ARG A 41 13.00 20.62 -16.35
CA ARG A 41 11.79 21.13 -17.03
C ARG A 41 10.78 20.01 -17.26
N VAL A 42 11.23 18.85 -17.76
CA VAL A 42 10.37 17.70 -18.07
C VAL A 42 9.64 17.19 -16.84
N TYR A 43 10.33 17.05 -15.70
CA TYR A 43 9.71 16.63 -14.45
C TYR A 43 8.58 17.58 -14.02
N ARG A 44 8.83 18.90 -14.05
CA ARG A 44 7.83 19.91 -13.70
C ARG A 44 6.64 19.91 -14.66
N MET A 45 6.87 19.77 -15.96
CA MET A 45 5.81 19.67 -16.96
C MET A 45 4.96 18.41 -16.76
N CYS A 46 5.59 17.27 -16.49
CA CYS A 46 4.91 16.01 -16.19
C CYS A 46 4.01 16.13 -14.95
N THR A 47 4.52 16.73 -13.87
CA THR A 47 3.72 17.00 -12.66
C THR A 47 2.50 17.86 -12.97
N LYS A 48 2.66 18.91 -13.79
CA LYS A 48 1.53 19.77 -14.16
C LYS A 48 0.51 19.05 -15.04
N LEU A 49 0.97 18.21 -15.98
CA LEU A 49 0.10 17.39 -16.80
C LEU A 49 -0.71 16.39 -15.95
N LYS A 50 -0.10 15.79 -14.93
CA LYS A 50 -0.79 14.90 -13.98
C LYS A 50 -1.89 15.61 -13.21
N GLU A 51 -1.68 16.86 -12.77
CA GLU A 51 -2.71 17.66 -12.11
C GLU A 51 -3.92 17.88 -13.03
N GLU A 52 -3.66 18.29 -14.27
CA GLU A 52 -4.70 18.56 -15.24
C GLU A 52 -5.46 17.29 -15.65
N PHE A 53 -4.73 16.20 -15.85
CA PHE A 53 -5.31 14.88 -16.07
C PHE A 53 -6.28 14.50 -14.96
N LEU A 54 -5.88 14.57 -13.69
CA LEU A 54 -6.75 14.19 -12.57
C LEU A 54 -7.96 15.11 -12.44
N ARG A 55 -7.80 16.42 -12.70
CA ARG A 55 -8.90 17.39 -12.71
C ARG A 55 -10.02 16.97 -13.66
N MET A 56 -9.67 16.38 -14.80
CA MET A 56 -10.62 15.89 -15.79
C MET A 56 -11.07 14.44 -15.55
N ALA A 57 -10.13 13.56 -15.17
CA ALA A 57 -10.37 12.13 -15.05
C ALA A 57 -11.19 11.76 -13.81
N GLU A 58 -10.98 12.41 -12.66
CA GLU A 58 -11.73 12.14 -11.43
C GLU A 58 -13.26 12.25 -11.63
N PRO A 59 -13.81 13.38 -12.13
CA PRO A 59 -15.25 13.48 -12.36
C PRO A 59 -15.74 12.56 -13.49
N ALA A 60 -14.91 12.27 -14.50
CA ALA A 60 -15.26 11.31 -15.54
C ALA A 60 -15.40 9.87 -14.99
N MET A 61 -14.44 9.42 -14.19
CA MET A 61 -14.46 8.11 -13.52
C MET A 61 -15.67 7.99 -12.58
N ARG A 62 -15.91 9.01 -11.75
CA ARG A 62 -17.02 9.02 -10.79
C ARG A 62 -18.39 8.98 -11.46
N ARG A 63 -18.62 9.78 -12.51
CA ARG A 63 -19.87 9.74 -13.29
C ARG A 63 -20.14 8.38 -13.93
N ASN A 64 -19.09 7.61 -14.20
CA ASN A 64 -19.18 6.26 -14.77
C ASN A 64 -19.21 5.14 -13.71
N GLY A 65 -19.38 5.48 -12.43
CA GLY A 65 -19.55 4.51 -11.34
C GLY A 65 -18.26 3.91 -10.80
N PHE A 66 -17.11 4.56 -11.03
CA PHE A 66 -15.82 4.22 -10.44
C PHE A 66 -15.49 5.15 -9.26
N CYS A 67 -14.61 4.71 -8.36
CA CYS A 67 -14.33 5.45 -7.13
C CYS A 67 -13.48 6.71 -7.33
N CYS A 68 -12.48 6.68 -8.22
CA CYS A 68 -11.55 7.78 -8.49
C CYS A 68 -10.71 7.49 -9.75
N ALA A 69 -9.71 8.33 -10.04
CA ALA A 69 -8.74 8.17 -11.13
C ALA A 69 -7.28 8.05 -10.63
N GLN A 70 -7.08 7.93 -9.31
CA GLN A 70 -5.77 7.83 -8.70
C GLN A 70 -5.11 6.48 -8.94
N SER A 71 -3.78 6.46 -9.02
CA SER A 71 -2.97 5.27 -8.77
C SER A 71 -2.51 5.34 -7.33
N LEU A 72 -3.18 4.59 -6.46
CA LEU A 72 -2.91 4.59 -5.02
C LEU A 72 -1.88 3.51 -4.71
N THR A 73 -0.85 3.89 -3.97
CA THR A 73 0.17 2.97 -3.45
C THR A 73 0.26 3.11 -1.95
N TRP A 74 0.58 2.02 -1.27
CA TRP A 74 0.91 2.04 0.14
C TRP A 74 2.19 2.84 0.37
N THR A 75 2.31 3.43 1.56
CA THR A 75 3.53 4.14 1.95
C THR A 75 4.67 3.15 2.00
N ALA A 76 5.68 3.33 1.15
CA ALA A 76 6.92 2.57 1.23
C ALA A 76 7.61 2.83 2.57
N LEU A 77 7.95 1.76 3.29
CA LEU A 77 8.56 1.86 4.62
C LEU A 77 10.06 1.52 4.56
N PRO A 78 10.88 2.12 5.45
CA PRO A 78 12.25 1.64 5.67
C PRO A 78 12.24 0.20 6.18
N LEU A 79 13.21 -0.61 5.76
CA LEU A 79 13.42 -1.96 6.30
C LEU A 79 14.35 -1.91 7.51
N CYS A 80 14.16 -2.82 8.47
CA CYS A 80 15.11 -3.00 9.57
C CYS A 80 16.33 -3.80 9.07
N CYS A 81 17.54 -3.29 9.32
CA CYS A 81 18.78 -3.99 8.99
C CYS A 81 19.19 -4.90 10.15
N PHE A 82 19.53 -6.16 9.86
CA PHE A 82 19.95 -7.11 10.88
C PHE A 82 21.35 -6.80 11.46
N GLY A 83 22.21 -6.11 10.70
CA GLY A 83 23.60 -5.91 11.10
C GLY A 83 23.81 -5.07 12.37
N LYS A 84 22.88 -4.15 12.70
CA LYS A 84 22.94 -3.32 13.92
C LYS A 84 21.53 -2.97 14.37
N THR A 85 21.29 -2.94 15.68
CA THR A 85 19.96 -2.74 16.31
C THR A 85 19.20 -1.50 15.84
N THR A 86 19.90 -0.40 15.55
CA THR A 86 19.29 0.88 15.13
C THR A 86 19.44 1.16 13.63
N CYS A 87 19.98 0.22 12.86
CA CYS A 87 20.22 0.43 11.45
C CYS A 87 18.95 0.16 10.64
N THR A 88 18.63 1.10 9.75
CA THR A 88 17.50 1.00 8.82
C THR A 88 17.98 1.15 7.38
N ILE A 89 17.27 0.53 6.46
CA ILE A 89 17.46 0.62 5.01
C ILE A 89 16.38 1.55 4.48
N SER A 90 16.77 2.77 4.13
CA SER A 90 15.85 3.76 3.58
C SER A 90 15.20 3.30 2.27
N VAL A 91 14.01 3.84 1.97
CA VAL A 91 13.35 3.66 0.68
C VAL A 91 14.26 4.16 -0.45
N GLY A 92 14.43 3.36 -1.49
CA GLY A 92 15.30 3.60 -2.64
C GLY A 92 16.73 3.07 -2.49
N SER A 93 17.13 2.61 -1.30
CA SER A 93 18.47 2.07 -1.06
C SER A 93 18.59 0.61 -1.49
N TRP A 94 19.79 0.23 -1.91
CA TRP A 94 20.15 -1.17 -2.15
C TRP A 94 20.35 -1.92 -0.82
N TYR A 95 20.00 -3.20 -0.82
CA TYR A 95 20.15 -4.11 0.31
C TYR A 95 20.37 -5.55 -0.16
N TYR A 96 20.74 -6.41 0.77
CA TYR A 96 20.89 -7.85 0.58
C TYR A 96 19.81 -8.58 1.38
N CYS A 97 19.13 -9.53 0.74
CA CYS A 97 18.05 -10.31 1.32
C CYS A 97 18.43 -11.79 1.37
N TYR A 98 18.18 -12.45 2.49
CA TYR A 98 18.19 -13.90 2.60
C TYR A 98 16.81 -14.39 2.97
N GLU A 99 16.31 -15.38 2.24
CA GLU A 99 15.06 -16.10 2.51
C GLU A 99 15.43 -17.49 3.01
N ASN A 100 14.93 -17.87 4.18
CA ASN A 100 15.11 -19.22 4.67
C ASN A 100 14.06 -20.14 4.02
N ASP A 101 14.48 -21.26 3.44
CA ASP A 101 13.57 -22.31 3.02
C ASP A 101 13.08 -23.00 4.31
N GLY A 102 11.90 -22.63 4.81
CA GLY A 102 11.34 -22.92 6.14
C GLY A 102 11.32 -24.39 6.62
N THR A 103 12.49 -25.02 6.74
CA THR A 103 12.66 -26.43 7.08
C THR A 103 13.08 -26.63 8.54
N SER A 104 13.32 -25.56 9.30
CA SER A 104 13.58 -25.61 10.74
C SER A 104 12.43 -24.95 11.51
N GLY A 105 11.42 -25.76 11.84
CA GLY A 105 10.21 -25.35 12.53
C GLY A 105 10.43 -24.89 13.98
N GLN A 106 10.84 -23.64 14.15
CA GLN A 106 10.62 -22.88 15.37
C GLN A 106 10.06 -21.51 15.01
N SER A 107 8.75 -21.48 14.78
CA SER A 107 7.98 -20.25 14.84
C SER A 107 8.14 -19.66 16.25
N ILE A 108 8.82 -18.53 16.39
CA ILE A 108 8.78 -17.76 17.64
C ILE A 108 7.35 -17.21 17.76
N PRO A 109 6.57 -17.58 18.79
CA PRO A 109 5.23 -17.05 18.99
C PRO A 109 5.37 -15.65 19.59
N MET A 110 5.57 -14.64 18.75
CA MET A 110 5.43 -13.25 19.18
C MET A 110 3.96 -12.85 19.05
N ASN A 111 3.30 -12.76 20.19
CA ASN A 111 1.90 -12.36 20.37
C ASN A 111 1.71 -10.84 20.13
N VAL A 112 2.15 -10.35 18.97
CA VAL A 112 1.97 -8.95 18.54
C VAL A 112 1.04 -8.93 17.33
N PRO A 113 -0.12 -8.27 17.39
CA PRO A 113 -0.96 -8.03 16.22
C PRO A 113 -0.23 -7.03 15.30
N GLY A 114 0.51 -7.54 14.33
CA GLY A 114 1.27 -6.78 13.34
C GLY A 114 1.43 -7.56 12.04
N PRO A 115 1.93 -6.94 10.96
CA PRO A 115 2.19 -7.64 9.70
C PRO A 115 3.11 -8.84 9.97
N GLN A 116 2.71 -10.02 9.49
CA GLN A 116 3.45 -11.26 9.72
C GLN A 116 4.89 -11.06 9.25
N PHE A 117 5.86 -11.09 10.17
CA PHE A 117 7.26 -10.90 9.83
C PHE A 117 7.69 -12.06 8.95
N SER A 118 7.93 -11.75 7.68
CA SER A 118 8.53 -12.68 6.72
C SER A 118 9.83 -13.23 7.29
N GLU A 119 10.15 -14.50 7.05
CA GLU A 119 11.43 -15.19 7.34
C GLU A 119 12.63 -14.62 6.55
N LYS A 120 12.52 -13.35 6.13
CA LYS A 120 13.48 -12.60 5.33
C LYS A 120 14.40 -11.81 6.25
N ILE A 121 15.68 -11.92 5.98
CA ILE A 121 16.74 -11.21 6.70
C ILE A 121 17.35 -10.19 5.76
N TYR A 122 17.38 -8.93 6.21
CA TYR A 122 17.83 -7.80 5.42
C TYR A 122 19.13 -7.22 5.96
N TYR A 123 20.08 -6.96 5.07
CA TYR A 123 21.31 -6.22 5.38
C TYR A 123 21.46 -5.02 4.46
N CYS A 124 21.76 -3.85 5.01
CA CYS A 124 22.19 -2.71 4.20
C CYS A 124 23.58 -2.99 3.59
N GLU A 125 23.94 -2.30 2.50
CA GLU A 125 25.22 -2.53 1.82
C GLU A 125 26.43 -2.38 2.77
N LYS A 126 26.38 -1.40 3.68
CA LYS A 126 27.45 -1.17 4.65
C LYS A 126 27.60 -2.33 5.62
N CYS A 127 26.51 -2.76 6.28
CA CYS A 127 26.58 -3.86 7.25
C CYS A 127 26.89 -5.20 6.58
N PHE A 128 26.47 -5.41 5.33
CA PHE A 128 26.83 -6.60 4.56
C PHE A 128 28.33 -6.63 4.21
N GLY A 129 28.91 -5.47 3.88
CA GLY A 129 30.34 -5.29 3.62
C GLY A 129 31.22 -5.40 4.87
N ASP A 130 30.77 -4.85 5.99
CA ASP A 130 31.50 -4.84 7.27
C ASP A 130 31.69 -6.26 7.87
N GLY A 131 30.87 -7.23 7.48
CA GLY A 131 31.01 -8.63 7.91
C GLY A 131 32.30 -9.25 7.39
N LYS A 132 33.20 -9.66 8.30
CA LYS A 132 34.48 -10.30 7.94
C LYS A 132 34.23 -11.69 7.33
N GLY A 133 34.86 -11.96 6.18
CA GLY A 133 34.78 -13.25 5.49
C GLY A 133 33.55 -13.43 4.60
N ASP A 134 33.32 -14.66 4.15
CA ASP A 134 32.29 -15.03 3.16
C ASP A 134 30.94 -15.41 3.77
N THR A 135 30.82 -15.38 5.11
CA THR A 135 29.59 -15.73 5.83
C THR A 135 29.10 -14.56 6.68
N ILE A 136 27.80 -14.48 6.90
CA ILE A 136 27.16 -13.45 7.72
C ILE A 136 26.05 -14.06 8.57
N ALA A 137 25.76 -13.44 9.72
CA ALA A 137 24.76 -13.94 10.65
C ALA A 137 23.34 -13.88 10.08
N THR A 138 22.53 -14.87 10.46
CA THR A 138 21.12 -14.99 10.10
C THR A 138 20.25 -15.40 11.30
N SER A 139 20.82 -15.51 12.49
CA SER A 139 20.04 -15.64 13.73
C SER A 139 20.49 -14.59 14.73
N SER A 140 19.54 -14.12 15.53
CA SER A 140 19.77 -13.18 16.63
C SER A 140 20.19 -13.88 17.93
N ASP A 141 20.33 -15.20 17.90
CA ASP A 141 20.73 -16.02 19.04
C ASP A 141 22.24 -15.83 19.29
N PRO A 142 22.63 -15.20 20.42
CA PRO A 142 24.04 -14.98 20.75
C PRO A 142 24.80 -16.27 21.07
N ASP A 143 24.09 -17.29 21.55
CA ASP A 143 24.67 -18.56 22.01
C ASP A 143 24.85 -19.53 20.83
N ASN A 144 23.99 -19.44 19.80
CA ASN A 144 24.09 -20.24 18.59
C ASN A 144 23.85 -19.40 17.31
N PRO A 145 24.86 -18.62 16.86
CA PRO A 145 24.75 -17.80 15.67
C PRO A 145 24.70 -18.69 14.41
N SER A 146 23.56 -18.66 13.72
CA SER A 146 23.42 -19.23 12.39
C SER A 146 24.16 -18.33 11.40
N LEU A 147 25.13 -18.88 10.69
CA LEU A 147 25.90 -18.18 9.66
C LEU A 147 25.52 -18.72 8.29
N GLN A 148 25.19 -17.84 7.36
CA GLN A 148 24.95 -18.21 5.96
C GLN A 148 25.98 -17.57 5.04
N PRO A 149 26.39 -18.28 3.96
CA PRO A 149 27.25 -17.70 2.94
C PRO A 149 26.61 -16.45 2.31
N LYS A 150 27.40 -15.41 2.11
CA LYS A 150 26.99 -14.17 1.43
C LYS A 150 26.48 -14.43 0.00
N SER A 151 26.94 -15.50 -0.64
CA SER A 151 26.47 -15.94 -1.96
C SER A 151 25.00 -16.35 -2.00
N LYS A 152 24.39 -16.71 -0.86
CA LYS A 152 22.96 -17.02 -0.77
C LYS A 152 22.07 -15.77 -0.69
N PHE A 153 22.65 -14.59 -0.53
CA PHE A 153 21.88 -13.35 -0.46
C PHE A 153 21.64 -12.78 -1.85
N THR A 154 20.42 -12.32 -2.09
CA THR A 154 20.06 -11.58 -3.31
C THR A 154 20.14 -10.08 -3.06
N LYS A 155 20.81 -9.36 -3.97
CA LYS A 155 20.87 -7.91 -3.97
C LYS A 155 19.57 -7.35 -4.53
N ASN A 156 18.87 -6.55 -3.73
CA ASN A 156 17.58 -5.96 -4.04
C ASN A 156 17.60 -4.46 -3.75
N LYS A 157 16.59 -3.74 -4.26
CA LYS A 157 16.41 -2.31 -3.99
C LYS A 157 15.08 -2.09 -3.28
N ASN A 158 15.07 -1.24 -2.26
CA ASN A 158 13.86 -0.96 -1.49
C ASN A 158 12.98 0.07 -2.22
N ASP A 159 12.54 -0.25 -3.43
CA ASP A 159 11.73 0.64 -4.28
C ASP A 159 10.43 -0.01 -4.78
N THR A 160 10.10 -1.20 -4.27
CA THR A 160 8.81 -1.85 -4.51
C THR A 160 7.67 -0.96 -4.01
N ARG A 161 6.66 -0.78 -4.86
CA ARG A 161 5.42 -0.07 -4.54
C ARG A 161 4.28 -1.07 -4.51
N ASP A 162 3.70 -1.25 -3.34
CA ASP A 162 2.48 -2.04 -3.22
C ASP A 162 1.30 -1.15 -3.62
N PHE A 163 0.55 -1.57 -4.64
CA PHE A 163 -0.62 -0.84 -5.10
C PHE A 163 -1.84 -1.17 -4.24
N GLU A 164 -2.72 -0.19 -4.07
CA GLU A 164 -4.00 -0.35 -3.39
C GLU A 164 -4.85 -1.43 -4.10
N PRO A 165 -5.35 -2.44 -3.38
CA PRO A 165 -6.13 -3.49 -4.00
C PRO A 165 -7.46 -2.97 -4.56
N PHE A 166 -7.88 -3.56 -5.67
CA PHE A 166 -9.20 -3.35 -6.24
C PHE A 166 -10.21 -4.37 -5.73
N GLN A 167 -11.39 -3.88 -5.38
CA GLN A 167 -12.57 -4.70 -5.11
C GLN A 167 -13.54 -4.64 -6.29
N LYS A 168 -13.91 -5.81 -6.82
CA LYS A 168 -14.84 -5.96 -7.95
C LYS A 168 -16.29 -5.97 -7.45
N CYS A 169 -17.13 -5.10 -8.01
CA CYS A 169 -18.56 -5.08 -7.71
C CYS A 169 -19.23 -6.34 -8.26
N LYS A 170 -19.98 -7.05 -7.42
CA LYS A 170 -20.68 -8.30 -7.80
C LYS A 170 -21.77 -8.09 -8.86
N ARG A 171 -22.33 -6.87 -8.97
CA ARG A 171 -23.42 -6.56 -9.91
C ARG A 171 -22.91 -6.09 -11.28
N CYS A 172 -22.12 -5.02 -11.31
CA CYS A 172 -21.67 -4.43 -12.56
C CYS A 172 -20.25 -4.82 -12.99
N GLY A 173 -19.51 -5.55 -12.15
CA GLY A 173 -18.15 -5.96 -12.46
C GLY A 173 -17.09 -4.85 -12.38
N ARG A 174 -17.47 -3.59 -12.14
CA ARG A 174 -16.52 -2.48 -12.00
C ARG A 174 -15.57 -2.69 -10.82
N LYS A 175 -14.30 -2.37 -11.03
CA LYS A 175 -13.25 -2.37 -10.01
C LYS A 175 -13.20 -1.02 -9.31
N ASN A 176 -13.16 -1.01 -7.98
CA ASN A 176 -12.99 0.18 -7.17
C ASN A 176 -11.91 -0.08 -6.12
N HIS A 177 -11.10 0.92 -5.76
CA HIS A 177 -10.13 0.76 -4.67
C HIS A 177 -10.82 0.36 -3.38
N GLN A 178 -10.28 -0.65 -2.68
CA GLN A 178 -10.85 -1.19 -1.46
C GLN A 178 -11.01 -0.12 -0.37
N ILE A 179 -9.99 0.74 -0.21
CA ILE A 179 -10.01 1.88 0.71
C ILE A 179 -11.06 2.94 0.32
N CYS A 180 -11.24 3.22 -0.98
CA CYS A 180 -12.20 4.24 -1.41
C CYS A 180 -13.65 3.84 -1.13
N VAL A 181 -13.96 2.54 -1.18
CA VAL A 181 -15.32 2.02 -0.96
C VAL A 181 -15.50 1.41 0.44
N LEU A 182 -14.47 1.52 1.28
CA LEU A 182 -14.43 1.01 2.65
C LEU A 182 -14.96 -0.43 2.73
N TYR A 183 -14.44 -1.31 1.86
CA TYR A 183 -14.86 -2.71 1.85
C TYR A 183 -13.95 -3.57 2.73
N LYS A 184 -14.57 -4.44 3.50
CA LYS A 184 -13.91 -5.42 4.35
C LYS A 184 -14.75 -6.71 4.37
N LYS A 185 -14.12 -7.83 4.01
CA LYS A 185 -14.79 -9.13 3.82
C LYS A 185 -15.41 -9.68 5.11
N GLU A 186 -14.83 -9.35 6.26
CA GLU A 186 -15.33 -9.75 7.58
C GLU A 186 -16.65 -9.05 7.94
N ILE A 187 -16.90 -7.86 7.36
CA ILE A 187 -18.11 -7.07 7.62
C ILE A 187 -19.20 -7.41 6.59
N TRP A 188 -18.83 -7.49 5.31
CA TRP A 188 -19.74 -7.74 4.21
C TRP A 188 -19.21 -8.87 3.31
N LYS A 189 -20.05 -9.89 3.08
CA LYS A 189 -19.72 -11.05 2.25
C LYS A 189 -19.42 -10.70 0.80
N ASP A 190 -20.21 -9.79 0.23
CA ASP A 190 -20.12 -9.36 -1.17
C ASP A 190 -20.00 -7.84 -1.25
N PHE A 191 -19.16 -7.36 -2.18
CA PHE A 191 -19.10 -5.94 -2.51
C PHE A 191 -20.11 -5.57 -3.60
N ILE A 192 -20.95 -4.58 -3.33
CA ILE A 192 -21.83 -3.92 -4.30
C ILE A 192 -21.50 -2.43 -4.25
N CYS A 193 -21.08 -1.82 -5.35
CA CYS A 193 -20.74 -0.40 -5.39
C CYS A 193 -21.97 0.50 -5.19
N ASP A 194 -21.73 1.72 -4.71
CA ASP A 194 -22.79 2.68 -4.37
C ASP A 194 -23.68 2.98 -5.58
N PHE A 195 -23.08 3.16 -6.77
CA PHE A 195 -23.81 3.32 -8.03
C PHE A 195 -24.84 2.20 -8.28
N CYS A 196 -24.51 0.95 -7.96
CA CYS A 196 -25.45 -0.17 -8.10
C CYS A 196 -26.45 -0.28 -6.95
N GLN A 197 -26.14 0.24 -5.77
CA GLN A 197 -27.05 0.27 -4.63
C GLN A 197 -28.15 1.31 -4.84
N ASP A 198 -27.75 2.53 -5.25
CA ASP A 198 -28.63 3.66 -5.51
C ASP A 198 -29.71 3.32 -6.55
N ASN A 199 -29.35 2.57 -7.59
CA ASN A 199 -30.27 2.11 -8.62
C ASN A 199 -31.27 1.03 -8.17
N THR A 200 -31.17 0.51 -6.94
CA THR A 200 -31.99 -0.63 -6.48
C THR A 200 -32.71 -0.42 -5.16
N SER A 201 -32.67 0.79 -4.58
CA SER A 201 -33.23 1.14 -3.26
C SER A 201 -32.75 0.27 -2.09
N LYS A 202 -31.76 -0.61 -2.31
CA LYS A 202 -31.19 -1.50 -1.28
C LYS A 202 -29.89 -0.89 -0.77
N ARG A 203 -29.92 -0.43 0.48
CA ARG A 203 -28.74 0.10 1.17
C ARG A 203 -27.84 -1.03 1.67
N ARG A 204 -26.54 -0.73 1.77
CA ARG A 204 -25.53 -1.58 2.41
C ARG A 204 -25.99 -1.97 3.82
N LYS A 205 -25.76 -3.24 4.20
CA LYS A 205 -26.02 -3.72 5.57
C LYS A 205 -25.24 -2.86 6.57
N LYS A 206 -25.87 -2.49 7.70
CA LYS A 206 -25.22 -1.72 8.78
C LYS A 206 -23.94 -2.44 9.25
N ASN A 207 -22.86 -1.69 9.40
CA ASN A 207 -21.64 -2.18 10.02
C ASN A 207 -21.86 -2.33 11.53
N LEU A 208 -21.59 -3.52 12.09
CA LEU A 208 -21.66 -3.79 13.52
C LEU A 208 -20.30 -3.67 14.22
N PHE A 209 -19.21 -3.63 13.45
CA PHE A 209 -17.83 -3.43 13.95
C PHE A 209 -17.51 -1.93 13.97
N THR A 210 -18.21 -1.19 14.82
CA THR A 210 -18.03 0.24 15.04
C THR A 210 -17.44 0.49 16.43
N ALA A 211 -16.82 1.64 16.64
CA ALA A 211 -16.28 2.02 17.95
C ALA A 211 -17.39 2.10 19.01
N GLU A 212 -18.58 2.55 18.62
CA GLU A 212 -19.79 2.62 19.46
C GLU A 212 -20.24 1.27 20.03
N ASN A 213 -19.97 0.16 19.33
CA ASN A 213 -20.36 -1.17 19.78
C ASN A 213 -19.28 -1.87 20.63
N LEU A 214 -18.19 -1.19 20.97
CA LEU A 214 -17.17 -1.72 21.86
C LEU A 214 -17.67 -1.71 23.31
N PRO A 215 -17.22 -2.65 24.16
CA PRO A 215 -17.53 -2.62 25.59
C PRO A 215 -17.05 -1.32 26.24
N GLU A 216 -17.94 -0.67 26.98
CA GLU A 216 -17.63 0.56 27.69
C GLU A 216 -16.97 0.28 29.05
N THR A 217 -16.17 1.24 29.51
CA THR A 217 -15.61 1.30 30.85
C THR A 217 -15.98 2.63 31.51
N GLU A 218 -15.91 2.70 32.85
CA GLU A 218 -16.17 3.97 33.55
C GLU A 218 -15.21 5.09 33.12
N LEU A 219 -13.96 4.73 32.78
CA LEU A 219 -13.00 5.68 32.22
C LEU A 219 -13.41 6.16 30.82
N SER A 220 -13.82 5.26 29.93
CA SER A 220 -14.23 5.66 28.57
C SER A 220 -15.45 6.58 28.60
N LYS A 221 -16.47 6.24 29.42
CA LYS A 221 -17.65 7.09 29.63
C LYS A 221 -17.29 8.47 30.17
N PHE A 222 -16.39 8.53 31.14
CA PHE A 222 -15.93 9.81 31.70
C PHE A 222 -15.25 10.68 30.65
N ILE A 223 -14.35 10.11 29.85
CA ILE A 223 -13.64 10.83 28.77
C ILE A 223 -14.63 11.29 27.70
N GLU A 224 -15.50 10.39 27.20
CA GLU A 224 -16.47 10.71 26.17
C GLU A 224 -17.45 11.79 26.62
N SER A 225 -17.96 11.72 27.85
CA SER A 225 -18.85 12.74 28.42
C SER A 225 -18.16 14.11 28.53
N LYS A 226 -16.91 14.15 29.00
CA LYS A 226 -16.12 15.39 29.09
C LYS A 226 -15.88 16.01 27.71
N VAL A 227 -15.47 15.20 26.73
CA VAL A 227 -15.19 15.67 25.37
C VAL A 227 -16.48 16.14 24.68
N ASN A 228 -17.56 15.37 24.79
CA ASN A 228 -18.85 15.74 24.21
C ASN A 228 -19.44 17.00 24.87
N GLY A 229 -19.30 17.15 26.19
CA GLY A 229 -19.68 18.37 26.91
C GLY A 229 -18.92 19.60 26.39
N PHE A 230 -17.61 19.48 26.22
CA PHE A 230 -16.78 20.54 25.64
C PHE A 230 -17.20 20.90 24.21
N ILE A 231 -17.36 19.92 23.33
CA ILE A 231 -17.73 20.15 21.92
C ILE A 231 -19.13 20.80 21.79
N THR A 232 -20.09 20.34 22.60
CA THR A 232 -21.48 20.83 22.53
C THR A 232 -21.69 22.17 23.24
N GLY A 233 -20.63 22.79 23.78
CA GLY A 233 -20.74 24.02 24.57
C GLY A 233 -21.49 23.84 25.89
N LYS A 234 -21.80 22.60 26.26
CA LYS A 234 -22.31 22.21 27.58
C LYS A 234 -21.12 22.04 28.51
N ILE A 235 -20.43 23.14 28.78
CA ILE A 235 -19.47 23.15 29.89
C ILE A 235 -20.30 23.28 31.17
N ILE A 236 -20.12 22.30 32.05
CA ILE A 236 -20.58 22.28 33.45
C ILE A 236 -19.99 23.48 34.19
#